data_AF-A0A5C2RX08-F1
#
_entry.id   AF-A0A5C2RX08-F1
#
_cell.length_a   1.000
_cell.length_b   1.000
_cell.length_c   1.000
_cell.angle_alpha   90.00
_cell.angle_beta   90.00
_cell.angle_gamma   90.00
#
_symmetry.space_group_name_H-M   'P 1'
#
loop_
_entity.id
_entity.type
_entity.pdbx_description
1 polymer ?
#
loop_
_entity_poly.entity_id
_entity_poly.type
_entity_poly.pdbx_seq_one_letter_code
_entity_poly.pdbx_strand_id
1 'polypeptide(L)'
;MWKVAPVHGEIRPRVLSLSSPVLVVDVERDAIRAVNVVRLSGDTLMLPISLYLCALLDPVTIVSGIEPNNGQCDRLTDTDALLCLDARATLMLRRVKRIQRTWLMEPVDDCVDSYRCAKVLNSTQRSHLTNRDFVAWSHVLFLPITNSKDHRKLCKVCQKGVAARELEELRYAWKQLPSDLDYPFLAGMRRFHVSCSESGRGTSRCRWYILEQV
;
A
#
# COMPACT_ATOMS: atom_id res chain seq x y z
N MET A 1 14.95 0.22 0.24
CA MET A 1 14.85 -0.73 1.38
C MET A 1 14.16 0.04 2.49
N TRP A 2 12.87 -0.21 2.70
CA TRP A 2 12.03 0.55 3.63
C TRP A 2 12.37 0.15 5.07
N LYS A 3 12.71 1.11 5.93
CA LYS A 3 12.91 0.87 7.36
C LYS A 3 11.67 1.34 8.12
N VAL A 4 11.06 0.44 8.87
CA VAL A 4 9.95 0.76 9.79
C VAL A 4 10.55 0.87 11.19
N ALA A 5 10.51 2.06 11.79
CA ALA A 5 11.03 2.26 13.15
C ALA A 5 10.04 1.72 14.20
N PRO A 6 10.49 0.99 15.22
CA PRO A 6 9.65 0.61 16.36
C PRO A 6 9.49 1.80 17.33
N VAL A 7 8.25 2.09 17.74
CA VAL A 7 7.95 2.99 18.87
C VAL A 7 7.48 2.13 20.03
N HIS A 8 8.15 2.23 21.18
CA HIS A 8 7.77 1.55 22.42
C HIS A 8 6.88 2.47 23.24
N GLY A 9 5.70 2.01 23.68
CA GLY A 9 5.01 2.56 24.86
C GLY A 9 3.55 3.01 24.74
N GLU A 10 3.04 3.30 23.54
CA GLU A 10 1.61 3.61 23.34
C GLU A 10 1.09 2.80 22.14
N ILE A 11 -0.15 2.32 22.22
CA ILE A 11 -0.87 1.71 21.08
C ILE A 11 -1.29 2.85 20.12
N ARG A 12 -0.34 3.70 19.73
CA ARG A 12 -0.53 4.57 18.57
C ARG A 12 -0.25 3.72 17.34
N PRO A 13 -1.09 3.80 16.30
CA PRO A 13 -0.78 3.17 15.04
C PRO A 13 0.62 3.61 14.58
N ARG A 14 1.37 2.70 13.96
CA ARG A 14 2.74 2.99 13.51
C ARG A 14 2.68 4.14 12.52
N VAL A 15 3.38 5.22 12.83
CA VAL A 15 3.65 6.32 11.91
C VAL A 15 4.23 5.74 10.62
N LEU A 16 3.49 5.90 9.53
CA LEU A 16 4.02 5.56 8.21
C LEU A 16 5.01 6.65 7.81
N SER A 17 6.29 6.31 7.86
CA SER A 17 7.35 7.16 7.33
C SER A 17 7.88 6.58 6.03
N LEU A 18 7.84 7.40 4.97
CA LEU A 18 8.50 7.10 3.70
C LEU A 18 9.83 7.82 3.70
N SER A 19 10.92 7.07 3.63
CA SER A 19 12.26 7.65 3.66
C SER A 19 13.06 7.30 2.42
N SER A 20 13.70 8.34 1.90
CA SER A 20 14.75 8.39 0.90
C SER A 20 15.95 9.09 1.54
N PRO A 21 17.20 8.92 1.03
CA PRO A 21 18.34 9.71 1.51
C PRO A 21 18.13 11.23 1.48
N VAL A 22 17.19 11.71 0.64
CA VAL A 22 16.94 13.14 0.41
C VAL A 22 15.61 13.61 1.02
N LEU A 23 14.65 12.70 1.24
CA LEU A 23 13.29 13.07 1.64
C LEU A 23 12.76 12.08 2.67
N VAL A 24 12.25 12.62 3.78
CA VAL A 24 11.43 11.88 4.74
C VAL A 24 10.03 12.47 4.67
N VAL A 25 9.06 11.64 4.33
CA VAL A 25 7.64 11.97 4.36
C VAL A 25 7.05 11.28 5.58
N ASP A 26 6.55 12.08 6.51
CA ASP A 26 5.73 11.62 7.62
C ASP A 26 4.27 11.73 7.18
N VAL A 27 3.60 10.60 6.96
CA VAL A 27 2.22 10.59 6.45
C VAL A 27 1.28 11.38 7.36
N GLU A 28 1.47 11.31 8.68
CA GLU A 28 0.61 12.00 9.65
C GLU A 28 0.76 13.53 9.63
N ARG A 29 1.85 14.03 9.03
CA ARG A 29 2.15 15.47 8.95
C ARG A 29 2.05 16.02 7.54
N ASP A 30 2.44 15.23 6.55
CA ASP A 30 2.74 15.70 5.20
C ASP A 30 1.65 15.34 4.19
N ALA A 31 0.75 14.40 4.50
CA ALA A 31 -0.21 13.90 3.51
C ALA A 31 -1.16 15.00 2.98
N ILE A 32 -1.78 15.80 3.87
CA ILE A 32 -2.68 16.89 3.47
C ILE A 32 -1.92 17.96 2.69
N ARG A 33 -0.71 18.32 3.16
CA ARG A 33 0.15 19.26 2.44
C ARG A 33 0.51 18.75 1.04
N ALA A 34 0.77 17.46 0.88
CA ALA A 34 1.04 16.88 -0.42
C ALA A 34 -0.14 17.06 -1.38
N VAL A 35 -1.39 16.84 -0.93
CA VAL A 35 -2.59 17.11 -1.75
C VAL A 35 -2.66 18.58 -2.12
N ASN A 36 -2.45 19.49 -1.17
CA ASN A 36 -2.51 20.93 -1.42
C ASN A 36 -1.45 21.40 -2.42
N VAL A 37 -0.22 20.91 -2.30
CA VAL A 37 0.86 21.19 -3.27
C VAL A 37 0.51 20.68 -4.66
N VAL A 38 -0.01 19.46 -4.76
CA VAL A 38 -0.41 18.85 -6.04
C VAL A 38 -1.57 19.63 -6.68
N ARG A 39 -2.56 20.05 -5.90
CA ARG A 39 -3.68 20.88 -6.37
C ARG A 39 -3.19 22.23 -6.85
N LEU A 40 -2.26 22.85 -6.13
CA LEU A 40 -1.67 24.15 -6.49
C LEU A 40 -0.82 24.07 -7.76
N SER A 41 -0.05 22.99 -7.94
CA SER A 41 0.81 22.80 -9.12
C SER A 41 0.04 22.32 -10.35
N GLY A 42 -1.17 21.78 -10.17
CA GLY A 42 -1.93 21.14 -11.24
C GLY A 42 -1.40 19.77 -11.66
N ASP A 43 -0.50 19.15 -10.87
CA ASP A 43 0.09 17.84 -11.17
C ASP A 43 -0.88 16.68 -10.86
N THR A 44 -1.87 16.52 -11.74
CA THR A 44 -2.92 15.51 -11.59
C THR A 44 -2.41 14.06 -11.53
N LEU A 45 -1.17 13.77 -11.97
CA LEU A 45 -0.57 12.44 -11.87
C LEU A 45 -0.24 12.04 -10.44
N MET A 46 0.12 13.01 -9.60
CA MET A 46 0.51 12.79 -8.21
C MET A 46 -0.70 12.80 -7.26
N LEU A 47 -1.85 13.27 -7.71
CA LEU A 47 -3.03 13.44 -6.87
C LEU A 47 -3.59 12.11 -6.29
N PRO A 48 -3.68 11.00 -7.05
CA PRO A 48 -4.18 9.74 -6.50
C PRO A 48 -3.31 9.22 -5.36
N ILE A 49 -1.97 9.35 -5.47
CA ILE A 49 -1.08 8.89 -4.41
C ILE A 49 -1.16 9.81 -3.18
N SER A 50 -1.26 11.13 -3.35
CA SER A 50 -1.44 12.04 -2.21
C SER A 50 -2.78 11.84 -1.50
N LEU A 51 -3.88 11.68 -2.26
CA LEU A 51 -5.20 11.39 -1.68
C LEU A 51 -5.23 10.02 -0.99
N TYR A 52 -4.57 9.01 -1.57
CA TYR A 52 -4.39 7.73 -0.90
C TYR A 52 -3.70 7.89 0.45
N LEU A 53 -2.63 8.68 0.55
CA LEU A 53 -1.94 8.94 1.81
C LEU A 53 -2.86 9.64 2.82
N CYS A 54 -3.68 10.61 2.38
CA CYS A 54 -4.69 11.25 3.23
C CYS A 54 -5.76 10.27 3.72
N ALA A 55 -6.20 9.33 2.87
CA ALA A 55 -7.15 8.29 3.25
C ALA A 55 -6.58 7.33 4.33
N LEU A 56 -5.27 7.37 4.63
CA LEU A 56 -4.66 6.61 5.72
C LEU A 56 -4.74 7.32 7.08
N LEU A 57 -5.01 8.63 7.11
CA LEU A 57 -5.17 9.41 8.35
C LEU A 57 -6.42 8.99 9.11
N ASP A 58 -6.52 9.33 10.39
CA ASP A 58 -7.78 9.13 11.10
C ASP A 58 -8.87 10.11 10.58
N PRO A 59 -10.16 9.76 10.69
CA PRO A 59 -11.24 10.59 10.14
C PRO A 59 -11.28 12.01 10.73
N VAL A 60 -10.87 12.20 11.98
CA VAL A 60 -10.88 13.52 12.62
C VAL A 60 -9.83 14.41 11.98
N THR A 61 -8.63 13.89 11.72
CA THR A 61 -7.57 14.63 11.02
C THR A 61 -7.92 14.92 9.56
N ILE A 62 -8.59 14.00 8.85
CA ILE A 62 -9.06 14.25 7.47
C ILE A 62 -9.97 15.49 7.41
N VAL A 63 -10.89 15.63 8.37
CA VAL A 63 -11.88 16.73 8.42
C VAL A 63 -11.28 18.00 9.02
N SER A 64 -10.51 17.88 10.11
CA SER A 64 -10.03 19.04 10.88
C SER A 64 -8.75 19.66 10.33
N GLY A 65 -8.00 18.90 9.52
CA GLY A 65 -6.68 19.26 9.05
C GLY A 65 -5.55 18.88 10.00
N ILE A 66 -4.34 19.26 9.62
CA ILE A 66 -3.12 19.09 10.39
C ILE A 66 -2.59 20.49 10.70
N GLU A 67 -2.31 20.79 11.96
CA GLU A 67 -1.64 22.02 12.35
C GLU A 67 -0.12 21.76 12.41
N PRO A 68 0.67 22.29 11.46
CA PRO A 68 2.12 22.27 11.54
C PRO A 68 2.58 23.22 12.64
N ASN A 69 3.84 23.08 13.05
CA ASN A 69 4.50 23.92 14.06
C ASN A 69 4.41 25.45 13.84
N ASN A 70 3.97 25.90 12.66
CA ASN A 70 3.91 27.31 12.26
C ASN A 70 2.51 27.93 12.46
N GLY A 71 1.54 27.21 13.02
CA GLY A 71 0.19 27.73 13.34
C GLY A 71 -0.77 27.88 12.16
N GLN A 72 -0.34 27.55 10.94
CA GLN A 72 -1.23 27.52 9.77
C GLN A 72 -1.77 26.12 9.55
N CYS A 73 -3.06 25.89 9.80
CA CYS A 73 -3.69 24.59 9.61
C CYS A 73 -3.78 24.21 8.12
N ASP A 74 -3.09 23.13 7.74
CA ASP A 74 -3.20 22.50 6.42
C ASP A 74 -4.49 21.67 6.40
N ARG A 75 -5.46 22.07 5.56
CA ARG A 75 -6.75 21.38 5.39
C ARG A 75 -6.94 20.90 3.97
N LEU A 76 -7.68 19.80 3.82
CA LEU A 76 -8.23 19.37 2.54
C LEU A 76 -9.40 20.28 2.17
N THR A 77 -9.70 20.35 0.87
CA THR A 77 -11.00 20.86 0.42
C THR A 77 -12.10 19.90 0.88
N ASP A 78 -13.34 20.39 1.04
CA ASP A 78 -14.47 19.55 1.45
C ASP A 78 -14.66 18.35 0.50
N THR A 79 -14.46 18.57 -0.81
CA THR A 79 -14.51 17.53 -1.82
C THR A 79 -13.42 16.48 -1.62
N ASP A 80 -12.17 16.89 -1.40
CA ASP A 80 -11.05 15.95 -1.20
C ASP A 80 -11.19 15.19 0.14
N ALA A 81 -11.71 15.84 1.18
CA ALA A 81 -11.98 15.20 2.46
C ALA A 81 -13.04 14.09 2.32
N LEU A 82 -14.16 14.36 1.63
CA LEU A 82 -15.19 13.36 1.33
C LEU A 82 -14.62 12.19 0.52
N LEU A 83 -13.86 12.47 -0.53
CA LEU A 83 -13.20 11.43 -1.33
C LEU A 83 -12.29 10.54 -0.48
N CYS A 84 -11.50 11.14 0.42
CA CYS A 84 -10.63 10.38 1.32
C CYS A 84 -11.44 9.51 2.29
N LEU A 85 -12.55 10.02 2.84
CA LEU A 85 -13.42 9.27 3.74
C LEU A 85 -14.07 8.07 3.03
N ASP A 86 -14.62 8.27 1.83
CA ASP A 86 -15.26 7.20 1.05
C ASP A 86 -14.25 6.14 0.60
N ALA A 87 -13.09 6.57 0.11
CA ALA A 87 -12.05 5.67 -0.36
C ALA A 87 -11.52 4.73 0.73
N ARG A 88 -11.61 5.09 2.02
CA ARG A 88 -11.19 4.22 3.12
C ARG A 88 -11.90 2.87 3.10
N ALA A 89 -13.21 2.86 2.89
CA ALA A 89 -13.98 1.61 2.85
C ALA A 89 -13.53 0.74 1.67
N THR A 90 -13.34 1.36 0.49
CA THR A 90 -12.86 0.69 -0.73
C THR A 90 -11.46 0.12 -0.55
N LEU A 91 -10.53 0.91 -0.01
CA LEU A 91 -9.14 0.51 0.24
C LEU A 91 -9.07 -0.62 1.29
N MET A 92 -9.90 -0.56 2.32
CA MET A 92 -10.02 -1.61 3.33
C MET A 92 -10.48 -2.93 2.71
N LEU A 93 -11.55 -2.91 1.90
CA LEU A 93 -12.04 -4.10 1.20
C LEU A 93 -10.97 -4.66 0.24
N ARG A 94 -10.25 -3.77 -0.48
CA ARG A 94 -9.17 -4.17 -1.38
C ARG A 94 -8.02 -4.83 -0.63
N ARG A 95 -7.67 -4.34 0.56
CA ARG A 95 -6.65 -4.96 1.42
C ARG A 95 -7.05 -6.36 1.88
N VAL A 96 -8.31 -6.55 2.28
CA VAL A 96 -8.85 -7.88 2.64
C VAL A 96 -8.74 -8.83 1.45
N LYS A 97 -9.22 -8.41 0.27
CA LYS A 97 -9.17 -9.23 -0.96
C LYS A 97 -7.73 -9.57 -1.36
N ARG A 98 -6.81 -8.60 -1.29
CA ARG A 98 -5.38 -8.82 -1.55
C ARG A 98 -4.83 -9.92 -0.65
N ILE A 99 -5.02 -9.78 0.66
CA ILE A 99 -4.45 -10.73 1.63
C ILE A 99 -5.07 -12.11 1.45
N GLN A 100 -6.38 -12.18 1.20
CA GLN A 100 -7.03 -13.43 0.82
C GLN A 100 -6.39 -14.05 -0.42
N ARG A 101 -6.20 -13.31 -1.52
CA ARG A 101 -5.60 -13.86 -2.76
C ARG A 101 -4.12 -14.22 -2.63
N THR A 102 -3.36 -13.49 -1.81
CA THR A 102 -1.96 -13.80 -1.54
C THR A 102 -1.81 -15.12 -0.78
N TRP A 103 -2.69 -15.40 0.19
CA TRP A 103 -2.57 -16.60 1.05
C TRP A 103 -3.48 -17.77 0.65
N LEU A 104 -4.57 -17.52 -0.10
CA LEU A 104 -5.43 -18.54 -0.69
C LEU A 104 -4.75 -19.07 -1.97
N MET A 105 -3.64 -19.75 -1.78
CA MET A 105 -2.93 -20.44 -2.84
C MET A 105 -2.56 -21.84 -2.40
N GLU A 106 -2.51 -22.75 -3.35
CA GLU A 106 -1.88 -24.03 -3.15
C GLU A 106 -0.35 -23.85 -3.12
N PRO A 107 0.39 -24.75 -2.45
CA PRO A 107 1.84 -24.80 -2.60
C PRO A 107 2.21 -24.84 -4.08
N VAL A 108 3.28 -24.13 -4.45
CA VAL A 108 3.80 -24.13 -5.83
C VAL A 108 4.27 -25.54 -6.20
N ASP A 109 4.19 -25.96 -7.46
CA ASP A 109 4.48 -27.33 -7.91
C ASP A 109 5.86 -27.85 -7.43
N ASP A 110 6.88 -26.98 -7.40
CA ASP A 110 8.23 -27.29 -6.90
C ASP A 110 8.37 -27.20 -5.37
N CYS A 111 7.28 -27.38 -4.62
CA CYS A 111 7.30 -27.29 -3.17
C CYS A 111 8.00 -28.50 -2.55
N VAL A 112 9.06 -28.24 -1.79
CA VAL A 112 9.82 -29.25 -1.03
C VAL A 112 8.94 -30.05 -0.06
N ASP A 113 7.93 -29.41 0.53
CA ASP A 113 7.02 -30.02 1.50
C ASP A 113 5.63 -29.40 1.36
N SER A 114 4.86 -29.97 0.43
CA SER A 114 3.53 -29.47 0.05
C SER A 114 2.57 -29.47 1.25
N TYR A 115 2.55 -30.55 2.04
CA TYR A 115 1.67 -30.65 3.20
C TYR A 115 1.95 -29.56 4.25
N ARG A 116 3.22 -29.38 4.65
CA ARG A 116 3.60 -28.36 5.62
C ARG A 116 3.31 -26.96 5.09
N CYS A 117 3.66 -26.65 3.84
CA CYS A 117 3.42 -25.33 3.28
C CYS A 117 1.92 -25.03 3.16
N ALA A 118 1.11 -26.00 2.70
CA ALA A 118 -0.35 -25.87 2.66
C ALA A 118 -0.92 -25.59 4.05
N LYS A 119 -0.45 -26.29 5.08
CA LYS A 119 -0.87 -26.06 6.47
C LYS A 119 -0.54 -24.64 6.93
N VAL A 120 0.67 -24.15 6.65
CA VAL A 120 1.08 -22.77 6.99
C VAL A 120 0.20 -21.75 6.25
N LEU A 121 0.08 -21.86 4.92
CA LEU A 121 -0.74 -20.96 4.09
C LEU A 121 -2.19 -20.88 4.61
N ASN A 122 -2.82 -22.04 4.83
CA ASN A 122 -4.19 -22.13 5.34
C ASN A 122 -4.33 -21.54 6.76
N SER A 123 -3.38 -21.83 7.65
CA SER A 123 -3.42 -21.31 9.03
C SER A 123 -3.25 -19.79 9.08
N THR A 124 -2.34 -19.24 8.28
CA THR A 124 -2.09 -17.80 8.21
C THR A 124 -3.28 -17.09 7.59
N GLN A 125 -3.86 -17.64 6.52
CA GLN A 125 -5.08 -17.12 5.93
C GLN A 125 -6.21 -17.03 6.97
N ARG A 126 -6.48 -18.12 7.70
CA ARG A 126 -7.52 -18.12 8.75
C ARG A 126 -7.23 -17.07 9.81
N SER A 127 -5.99 -16.98 10.27
CA SER A 127 -5.59 -16.00 11.29
C SER A 127 -5.85 -14.56 10.87
N HIS A 128 -5.61 -14.23 9.59
CA HIS A 128 -5.90 -12.91 9.03
C HIS A 128 -7.40 -12.62 8.95
N LEU A 129 -8.21 -13.63 8.62
CA LEU A 129 -9.67 -13.48 8.52
C LEU A 129 -10.35 -13.37 9.89
N THR A 130 -9.76 -13.98 10.94
CA THR A 130 -10.34 -13.96 12.29
C THR A 130 -9.85 -12.80 13.17
N ASN A 131 -8.75 -12.14 12.80
CA ASN A 131 -8.19 -11.05 13.58
C ASN A 131 -9.01 -9.76 13.35
N ARG A 132 -9.68 -9.23 14.39
CA ARG A 132 -10.49 -7.99 14.28
C ARG A 132 -9.64 -6.74 14.08
N ASP A 133 -8.47 -6.67 14.70
CA ASP A 133 -7.54 -5.53 14.57
C ASP A 133 -6.96 -5.42 13.16
N PHE A 134 -7.06 -6.50 12.39
CA PHE A 134 -6.69 -6.50 10.99
C PHE A 134 -7.49 -5.48 10.18
N VAL A 135 -8.76 -5.26 10.50
CA VAL A 135 -9.67 -4.39 9.73
C VAL A 135 -9.35 -2.90 9.93
N ALA A 136 -8.76 -2.54 11.07
CA ALA A 136 -8.53 -1.15 11.45
C ALA A 136 -7.49 -0.40 10.56
N TRP A 137 -6.75 -1.11 9.72
CA TRP A 137 -5.67 -0.53 8.91
C TRP A 137 -6.03 -0.53 7.43
N SER A 138 -6.12 0.64 6.80
CA SER A 138 -6.47 0.82 5.37
C SER A 138 -5.27 0.73 4.42
N HIS A 139 -4.09 0.33 4.91
CA HIS A 139 -2.86 0.31 4.12
C HIS A 139 -2.84 -0.81 3.06
N VAL A 140 -3.38 -0.53 1.88
CA VAL A 140 -3.38 -1.47 0.74
C VAL A 140 -2.05 -1.47 -0.04
N LEU A 141 -1.20 -0.46 0.15
CA LEU A 141 0.10 -0.34 -0.51
C LEU A 141 1.30 -0.42 0.44
N PHE A 142 1.07 -0.29 1.75
CA PHE A 142 2.11 -0.31 2.76
C PHE A 142 1.96 -1.55 3.65
N LEU A 143 3.08 -2.21 3.96
CA LEU A 143 3.25 -3.49 4.70
C LEU A 143 3.38 -4.74 3.81
N PRO A 144 4.62 -5.22 3.59
CA PRO A 144 4.87 -6.50 2.95
C PRO A 144 4.42 -7.65 3.87
N ILE A 145 3.52 -8.48 3.37
CA ILE A 145 3.09 -9.76 3.94
C ILE A 145 4.31 -10.68 4.13
N THR A 146 5.31 -10.57 3.26
CA THR A 146 6.59 -11.32 3.32
C THR A 146 7.39 -11.08 4.61
N ASN A 147 7.12 -10.02 5.36
CA ASN A 147 7.81 -9.76 6.62
C ASN A 147 7.21 -10.53 7.82
N SER A 148 6.11 -11.26 7.62
CA SER A 148 5.47 -12.02 8.69
C SER A 148 6.33 -13.21 9.16
N LYS A 149 6.17 -13.60 10.44
CA LYS A 149 6.84 -14.80 10.98
C LYS A 149 6.39 -16.06 10.24
N ASP A 150 5.14 -16.09 9.76
CA ASP A 150 4.59 -17.22 9.04
C ASP A 150 5.17 -17.38 7.64
N HIS A 151 5.46 -16.27 6.95
CA HIS A 151 6.16 -16.31 5.68
C HIS A 151 7.49 -17.07 5.80
N ARG A 152 8.23 -16.86 6.90
CA ARG A 152 9.51 -17.55 7.16
C ARG A 152 9.35 -19.06 7.42
N LYS A 153 8.15 -19.55 7.75
CA LYS A 153 7.88 -20.97 8.01
C LYS A 153 7.68 -21.78 6.71
N LEU A 154 7.40 -21.12 5.59
CA LEU A 154 7.28 -21.72 4.26
C LEU A 154 8.64 -22.18 3.73
N CYS A 155 8.66 -23.14 2.79
CA CYS A 155 9.87 -23.44 2.03
C CYS A 155 10.27 -22.26 1.13
N LYS A 156 11.52 -22.22 0.65
CA LYS A 156 12.04 -21.09 -0.14
C LYS A 156 11.28 -20.85 -1.45
N VAL A 157 10.79 -21.91 -2.10
CA VAL A 157 9.98 -21.81 -3.32
C VAL A 157 8.64 -21.14 -3.02
N CYS A 158 7.90 -21.62 -2.00
CA CYS A 158 6.64 -21.00 -1.58
C CYS A 158 6.82 -19.58 -1.04
N GLN A 159 7.93 -19.26 -0.37
CA GLN A 159 8.27 -17.88 0.00
C GLN A 159 8.32 -16.98 -1.25
N LYS A 160 9.05 -17.40 -2.28
CA LYS A 160 9.12 -16.64 -3.55
C LYS A 160 7.76 -16.52 -4.22
N GLY A 161 6.97 -17.60 -4.26
CA GLY A 161 5.62 -17.59 -4.81
C GLY A 161 4.70 -16.58 -4.13
N VAL A 162 4.67 -16.57 -2.80
CA VAL A 162 3.89 -15.59 -2.01
C VAL A 162 4.38 -14.16 -2.26
N ALA A 163 5.70 -13.93 -2.31
CA ALA A 163 6.26 -12.61 -2.56
C ALA A 163 5.93 -12.10 -3.99
N ALA A 164 6.01 -12.97 -4.99
CA ALA A 164 5.67 -12.64 -6.37
C ALA A 164 4.18 -12.29 -6.49
N ARG A 165 3.30 -13.06 -5.83
CA ARG A 165 1.86 -12.79 -5.83
C ARG A 165 1.50 -11.51 -5.10
N GLU A 166 2.13 -11.25 -3.95
CA GLU A 166 1.98 -9.97 -3.25
C GLU A 166 2.38 -8.80 -4.15
N LEU A 167 3.51 -8.88 -4.85
CA LEU A 167 3.95 -7.84 -5.76
C LEU A 167 2.93 -7.60 -6.89
N GLU A 168 2.34 -8.66 -7.44
CA GLU A 168 1.33 -8.52 -8.48
C GLU A 168 0.02 -7.89 -7.96
N GLU A 169 -0.45 -8.29 -6.78
CA GLU A 169 -1.61 -7.65 -6.17
C GLU A 169 -1.35 -6.18 -5.80
N LEU A 170 -0.12 -5.83 -5.40
CA LEU A 170 0.29 -4.44 -5.17
C LEU A 170 0.26 -3.62 -6.47
N ARG A 171 0.75 -4.17 -7.58
CA ARG A 171 0.65 -3.51 -8.91
C ARG A 171 -0.79 -3.32 -9.33
N TYR A 172 -1.62 -4.36 -9.13
CA TYR A 172 -3.05 -4.28 -9.40
C TYR A 172 -3.72 -3.19 -8.55
N ALA A 173 -3.45 -3.15 -7.25
CA ALA A 173 -3.99 -2.11 -6.36
C ALA A 173 -3.52 -0.71 -6.80
N TRP A 174 -2.24 -0.53 -7.12
CA TRP A 174 -1.71 0.73 -7.61
C TRP A 174 -2.41 1.22 -8.88
N LYS A 175 -2.60 0.33 -9.86
CA LYS A 175 -3.29 0.65 -11.12
C LYS A 175 -4.74 1.08 -10.92
N GLN A 176 -5.39 0.55 -9.88
CA GLN A 176 -6.80 0.77 -9.61
C GLN A 176 -7.04 1.96 -8.68
N LEU A 177 -5.99 2.45 -8.02
CA LEU A 177 -6.07 3.53 -7.04
C LEU A 177 -6.82 4.78 -7.55
N PRO A 178 -6.62 5.25 -8.80
CA PRO A 178 -7.38 6.41 -9.29
C PRO A 178 -8.88 6.15 -9.36
N SER A 179 -9.28 4.94 -9.76
CA SER A 179 -10.69 4.55 -9.83
C SER A 179 -11.30 4.38 -8.44
N ASP A 180 -10.51 3.94 -7.46
CA ASP A 180 -10.97 3.80 -6.07
C ASP A 180 -11.20 5.15 -5.38
N LEU A 181 -10.53 6.19 -5.86
CA LEU A 181 -10.61 7.56 -5.37
C LEU A 181 -11.55 8.43 -6.22
N ASP A 182 -12.39 7.79 -7.04
CA ASP A 182 -13.32 8.42 -7.98
C ASP A 182 -12.69 9.57 -8.79
N TYR A 183 -11.43 9.37 -9.22
CA TYR A 183 -10.68 10.38 -9.96
C TYR A 183 -10.64 10.01 -11.45
N PRO A 184 -11.56 10.57 -12.28
CA PRO A 184 -11.81 10.10 -13.64
C PRO A 184 -10.67 10.39 -14.62
N PHE A 185 -9.75 11.30 -14.29
CA PHE A 185 -8.71 11.78 -15.22
C PHE A 185 -7.79 10.65 -15.72
N LEU A 186 -7.56 9.60 -14.91
CA LEU A 186 -6.67 8.50 -15.30
C LEU A 186 -7.36 7.35 -16.02
N ALA A 187 -8.70 7.36 -16.15
CA ALA A 187 -9.40 6.36 -16.96
C ALA A 187 -9.04 6.44 -18.46
N GLY A 188 -8.52 7.58 -18.92
CA GLY A 188 -8.04 7.81 -20.28
C GLY A 188 -6.55 7.56 -20.53
N MET A 189 -5.72 7.37 -19.50
CA MET A 189 -4.27 7.16 -19.69
C MET A 189 -3.95 5.72 -20.08
N ARG A 190 -3.28 5.53 -21.22
CA ARG A 190 -2.85 4.22 -21.70
C ARG A 190 -1.78 3.64 -20.76
N ARG A 191 -2.04 2.40 -20.33
CA ARG A 191 -1.24 1.48 -19.49
C ARG A 191 0.22 1.90 -19.23
N PHE A 192 0.57 2.08 -17.96
CA PHE A 192 1.97 2.01 -17.50
C PHE A 192 2.53 0.62 -17.80
N HIS A 193 3.67 0.56 -18.50
CA HIS A 193 4.36 -0.69 -18.80
C HIS A 193 5.46 -0.92 -17.74
N VAL A 194 5.30 -1.98 -16.95
CA VAL A 194 6.32 -2.42 -15.98
C VAL A 194 7.13 -3.53 -16.63
N SER A 195 8.39 -3.22 -16.97
CA SER A 195 9.36 -4.22 -17.40
C SER A 195 10.17 -4.67 -16.18
N CYS A 196 9.99 -5.92 -15.75
CA CYS A 196 10.90 -6.54 -14.80
C CYS A 196 11.81 -7.50 -15.56
N SER A 197 13.12 -7.27 -15.47
CA SER A 197 14.13 -8.22 -15.95
C SER A 197 14.59 -9.06 -14.77
N GLU A 198 14.64 -10.38 -14.98
CA GLU A 198 15.27 -11.28 -14.03
C GLU A 198 16.78 -11.18 -14.20
N SER A 199 17.47 -10.69 -13.16
CA SER A 199 18.92 -10.87 -13.11
C SER A 199 19.19 -12.29 -12.62
N GLY A 200 20.09 -13.02 -13.29
CA GLY A 200 20.49 -14.40 -12.92
C GLY A 200 21.09 -14.56 -11.51
N ARG A 201 21.12 -13.49 -10.70
CA ARG A 201 21.52 -13.48 -9.29
C ARG A 201 20.35 -13.41 -8.31
N GLY A 202 19.13 -13.71 -8.76
CA GLY A 202 17.96 -13.83 -7.88
C GLY A 202 17.49 -12.51 -7.25
N THR A 203 17.92 -11.37 -7.78
CA THR A 203 17.40 -10.05 -7.41
C THR A 203 16.69 -9.43 -8.60
N SER A 204 15.37 -9.28 -8.50
CA SER A 204 14.55 -8.61 -9.52
C SER A 204 14.73 -7.10 -9.36
N ARG A 205 15.20 -6.42 -10.41
CA ARG A 205 15.20 -4.95 -10.50
C ARG A 205 14.08 -4.56 -11.45
N CYS A 206 13.03 -3.91 -10.94
CA CYS A 206 11.98 -3.35 -11.77
C CYS A 206 12.28 -1.85 -11.98
N ARG A 207 12.26 -1.42 -13.24
CA ARG A 207 12.28 0.00 -13.62
C ARG A 207 10.89 0.41 -14.10
N TRP A 208 10.47 1.60 -13.70
CA TRP A 208 9.25 2.23 -14.16
C TRP A 208 9.60 3.13 -15.34
N TYR A 209 8.91 2.94 -16.45
CA TYR A 209 9.02 3.82 -17.62
C TYR A 209 7.68 4.51 -17.81
N ILE A 210 7.70 5.85 -17.86
CA ILE A 210 6.60 6.61 -18.43
C ILE A 210 6.84 6.52 -19.94
N LEU A 211 5.90 5.91 -20.68
CA LEU A 211 5.94 5.99 -22.13
C LEU A 211 5.51 7.42 -22.49
N GLU A 212 6.47 8.29 -22.78
CA GLU A 212 6.21 9.59 -23.38
C GLU A 212 5.53 9.38 -24.75
N GLN A 213 4.52 10.19 -25.03
CA GLN A 213 3.83 10.17 -26.31
C GLN A 213 4.77 10.68 -27.41
N VAL A 214 4.80 9.97 -28.54
CA VAL A 214 5.16 10.51 -29.85
C VAL A 214 3.94 11.22 -30.41
#